data_AF-A0A838W3A1-F1
#
_entry.id   AF-A0A838W3A1-F1
#
_cell.length_a   1.000
_cell.length_b   1.000
_cell.length_c   1.000
_cell.angle_alpha   90.00
_cell.angle_beta   90.00
_cell.angle_gamma   90.00
#
_symmetry.space_group_name_H-M   'P 1'
#
loop_
_entity.id
_entity.type
_entity.pdbx_description
1 polymer ?
#
loop_
_entity_poly.entity_id
_entity_poly.type
_entity_poly.pdbx_seq_one_letter_code
_entity_poly.pdbx_strand_id
1 'polypeptide(L)'
;MGITDIVKDFPAIFNMLRKYFSIRFLKSKPFIYGSADIINVCNLHCSHCYWWKTRRNEPDELGTEDWREIIKQTFKKHHVYVVTLVGGEPMMRQDIVKVFCDEMPRRVCVVTNGTYPLTRFDNLYFYWVSLDGTEQVHDSIRGKGAYSKTKKNVLDYIKGPTRN
;
A
#
# COMPACT_ATOMS: atom_id res chain seq x y z
N MET A 1 31.10 16.26 18.95
CA MET A 1 29.73 16.73 18.63
C MET A 1 29.61 18.14 19.17
N GLY A 2 29.39 19.15 18.31
CA GLY A 2 29.42 20.54 18.73
C GLY A 2 28.16 20.93 19.51
N ILE A 3 28.25 21.93 20.38
CA ILE A 3 27.09 22.47 21.13
C ILE A 3 25.95 22.88 20.18
N THR A 4 26.31 23.36 18.99
CA THR A 4 25.38 23.70 17.90
C THR A 4 24.60 22.51 17.33
N ASP A 5 25.21 21.32 17.27
CA ASP A 5 24.54 20.11 16.79
C ASP A 5 23.54 19.60 17.83
N ILE A 6 23.92 19.66 19.10
CA ILE A 6 23.06 19.27 20.22
C ILE A 6 21.81 20.15 20.29
N VAL A 7 21.94 21.46 20.08
CA VAL A 7 20.80 22.39 20.06
C VAL A 7 19.88 22.14 18.86
N LYS A 8 20.44 21.83 17.68
CA LYS A 8 19.65 21.48 16.49
C LYS A 8 18.89 20.17 16.66
N ASP A 9 19.50 19.17 17.27
CA ASP A 9 18.91 17.83 17.42
C ASP A 9 17.99 17.71 18.66
N PHE A 10 18.07 18.67 19.58
CA PHE A 10 17.30 18.68 20.83
C PHE A 10 15.80 18.43 20.64
N PRO A 11 15.08 19.06 19.68
CA PRO A 11 13.66 18.80 19.46
C PRO A 11 13.36 17.35 19.04
N ALA A 12 14.25 16.73 18.27
CA ALA A 12 14.11 15.34 17.85
C ALA A 12 14.39 14.38 19.02
N ILE A 13 15.47 14.63 19.77
CA ILE A 13 15.85 13.85 20.96
C ILE A 13 14.74 13.92 22.02
N PHE A 14 14.23 15.12 22.31
CA PHE A 14 13.13 15.32 23.25
C PHE A 14 11.86 14.56 22.85
N ASN A 15 11.46 14.64 21.57
CA ASN A 15 10.30 13.90 21.06
C ASN A 15 10.50 12.39 21.15
N MET A 16 11.71 11.89 20.88
CA MET A 16 12.05 10.49 21.00
C MET A 16 11.97 10.01 22.45
N LEU A 17 12.58 10.75 23.38
CA LEU A 17 12.53 10.46 24.82
C LEU A 17 11.09 10.48 25.35
N ARG A 18 10.27 11.45 24.92
CA ARG A 18 8.85 11.53 25.28
C ARG A 18 8.06 10.31 24.78
N LYS A 19 8.27 9.90 23.52
CA LYS A 19 7.63 8.68 22.97
C LYS A 19 8.10 7.43 23.70
N TYR A 20 9.41 7.30 23.96
CA TYR A 20 9.97 6.18 24.69
C TYR A 20 9.38 6.07 26.10
N PHE A 21 9.31 7.19 26.83
CA PHE A 21 8.68 7.23 28.16
C PHE A 21 7.21 6.82 28.08
N SER A 22 6.45 7.35 27.12
CA SER A 22 5.04 7.00 26.90
C SER A 22 4.86 5.51 26.60
N ILE A 23 5.70 4.91 25.76
CA ILE A 23 5.63 3.47 25.44
C ILE A 23 5.99 2.63 26.68
N ARG A 24 7.07 2.98 27.37
CA ARG A 24 7.62 2.20 28.49
C ARG A 24 6.76 2.26 29.75
N PHE A 25 6.19 3.42 30.06
CA PHE A 25 5.49 3.69 31.32
C PHE A 25 3.98 3.86 31.14
N LEU A 26 3.51 4.51 30.06
CA LEU A 26 2.08 4.70 29.78
C LEU A 26 1.48 3.58 28.92
N LYS A 27 2.27 2.58 28.52
CA LYS A 27 1.89 1.48 27.61
C LYS A 27 1.22 1.98 26.31
N SER A 28 1.54 3.20 25.88
CA SER A 28 0.98 3.76 24.65
C SER A 28 1.43 2.93 23.45
N LYS A 29 0.50 2.46 22.61
CA LYS A 29 0.84 1.76 21.38
C LYS A 29 1.05 2.79 20.25
N PRO A 30 2.25 2.86 19.65
CA PRO A 30 2.46 3.72 18.48
C PRO A 30 1.58 3.26 17.31
N PHE A 31 1.30 4.15 16.37
CA PHE A 31 0.64 3.75 15.13
C PHE A 31 1.54 2.78 14.36
N ILE A 32 1.03 1.58 14.11
CA ILE A 32 1.71 0.55 13.34
C ILE A 32 1.13 0.58 11.92
N TYR A 33 2.02 0.55 10.93
CA TYR A 33 1.66 0.41 9.51
C TYR A 33 1.95 -1.03 9.09
N GLY A 34 1.00 -1.65 8.41
CA GLY A 34 1.11 -2.99 7.85
C GLY A 34 1.21 -2.97 6.34
N SER A 35 1.77 -4.03 5.77
CA SER A 35 1.68 -4.33 4.34
C SER A 35 1.14 -5.75 4.18
N ALA A 36 0.32 -5.97 3.16
CA ALA A 36 -0.21 -7.29 2.83
C ALA A 36 0.01 -7.57 1.34
N ASP A 37 0.75 -8.63 1.05
CA ASP A 37 0.95 -9.15 -0.30
C ASP A 37 -0.25 -10.02 -0.66
N ILE A 38 -1.25 -9.47 -1.36
CA ILE A 38 -2.55 -10.14 -1.54
C ILE A 38 -2.64 -11.06 -2.77
N ILE A 39 -1.66 -10.95 -3.67
CA ILE A 39 -1.61 -11.65 -4.95
C ILE A 39 -0.15 -11.81 -5.36
N ASN A 40 0.21 -12.96 -5.93
CA ASN A 40 1.57 -13.18 -6.42
C ASN A 40 1.76 -12.81 -7.89
N VAL A 41 0.68 -12.89 -8.68
CA VAL A 41 0.71 -12.66 -10.13
C VAL A 41 0.54 -11.18 -10.48
N CYS A 42 1.23 -10.73 -11.52
CA CYS A 42 1.11 -9.38 -12.08
C CYS A 42 0.86 -9.48 -13.60
N ASN A 43 0.11 -8.52 -14.15
CA ASN A 43 -0.12 -8.43 -15.59
C ASN A 43 1.05 -7.78 -16.37
N LEU A 44 2.05 -7.24 -15.66
CA LEU A 44 3.24 -6.60 -16.24
C LEU A 44 4.51 -7.34 -15.80
N HIS A 45 5.56 -7.26 -16.62
CA HIS A 45 6.89 -7.84 -16.35
C HIS A 45 7.95 -6.74 -16.30
N CYS A 46 7.81 -5.82 -15.35
CA CYS A 46 8.64 -4.61 -15.30
C CYS A 46 10.12 -4.92 -15.14
N SER A 47 10.99 -4.22 -15.86
CA SER A 47 12.43 -4.53 -15.94
C SER A 47 13.17 -4.51 -14.59
N HIS A 48 12.71 -3.74 -13.60
CA HIS A 48 13.34 -3.60 -12.28
C HIS A 48 12.60 -4.36 -11.16
N CYS A 49 11.42 -4.94 -11.43
CA CYS A 49 10.55 -5.39 -10.35
C CYS A 49 11.11 -6.62 -9.65
N TYR A 50 11.35 -6.50 -8.34
CA TYR A 50 11.86 -7.59 -7.53
C TYR A 50 10.83 -8.72 -7.40
N TRP A 51 9.54 -8.39 -7.34
CA TRP A 51 8.46 -9.32 -7.04
C TRP A 51 8.38 -10.48 -8.04
N TRP A 52 8.21 -10.17 -9.33
CA TRP A 52 8.11 -11.23 -10.36
C TRP A 52 9.45 -11.94 -10.62
N LYS A 53 10.58 -11.28 -10.31
CA LYS A 53 11.92 -11.87 -10.49
C LYS A 53 12.28 -12.89 -9.42
N THR A 54 11.76 -12.73 -8.20
CA THR A 54 12.12 -13.60 -7.06
C THR A 54 11.04 -14.62 -6.72
N ARG A 55 9.78 -14.36 -7.06
CA ARG A 55 8.67 -15.29 -6.83
C ARG A 55 8.57 -16.30 -7.97
N ARG A 56 8.55 -17.59 -7.64
CA ARG A 56 8.09 -18.65 -8.56
C ARG A 56 6.56 -18.71 -8.45
N ASN A 57 5.86 -19.10 -9.52
CA ASN A 57 4.39 -19.26 -9.50
C ASN A 57 3.98 -20.18 -8.34
N GLU A 58 3.64 -19.60 -7.20
CA GLU A 58 3.12 -20.31 -6.04
C GLU A 58 1.63 -20.55 -6.30
N PRO A 59 1.18 -21.82 -6.38
CA PRO A 59 -0.19 -22.15 -6.80
C PRO A 59 -1.25 -21.78 -5.76
N ASP A 60 -0.87 -21.54 -4.50
CA ASP A 60 -1.79 -21.39 -3.39
C ASP A 60 -1.96 -19.91 -3.02
N GLU A 61 -2.97 -19.24 -3.60
CA GLU A 61 -3.42 -17.92 -3.15
C GLU A 61 -4.53 -18.04 -2.11
N LEU A 62 -4.51 -17.16 -1.12
CA LEU A 62 -5.54 -17.09 -0.08
C LEU A 62 -6.88 -16.59 -0.62
N GLY A 63 -7.96 -17.17 -0.10
CA GLY A 63 -9.33 -16.77 -0.37
C GLY A 63 -9.78 -15.57 0.45
N THR A 64 -10.99 -15.07 0.18
CA THR A 64 -11.59 -13.95 0.92
C THR A 64 -11.76 -14.24 2.41
N GLU A 65 -12.14 -15.47 2.76
CA GLU A 65 -12.36 -15.90 4.14
C GLU A 65 -11.05 -15.97 4.92
N ASP A 66 -10.00 -16.51 4.32
CA ASP A 66 -8.66 -16.57 4.92
C ASP A 66 -8.16 -15.16 5.23
N TRP A 67 -8.31 -14.23 4.28
CA TRP A 67 -7.95 -12.83 4.48
C TRP A 67 -8.79 -12.16 5.59
N ARG A 68 -10.08 -12.46 5.70
CA ARG A 68 -10.92 -11.94 6.79
C ARG A 68 -10.41 -12.40 8.15
N GLU A 69 -10.04 -13.67 8.27
CA GLU A 69 -9.47 -14.20 9.51
C GLU A 69 -8.10 -13.59 9.82
N ILE A 70 -7.22 -13.43 8.82
CA ILE A 70 -5.92 -12.75 8.98
C ILE A 70 -6.13 -11.30 9.43
N ILE A 71 -7.10 -10.58 8.85
CA ILE A 71 -7.40 -9.20 9.27
C ILE A 71 -7.82 -9.15 10.73
N LYS A 72 -8.66 -10.08 11.17
CA LYS A 72 -9.10 -10.16 12.56
C LYS A 72 -7.94 -10.51 13.50
N GLN A 73 -7.20 -11.58 13.21
CA GLN A 73 -6.19 -12.15 14.11
C GLN A 73 -4.87 -11.39 14.12
N THR A 74 -4.54 -10.70 13.02
CA THR A 74 -3.28 -9.98 12.88
C THR A 74 -3.52 -8.48 12.94
N PHE A 75 -4.15 -7.89 11.92
CA PHE A 75 -4.21 -6.43 11.79
C PHE A 75 -5.05 -5.78 12.90
N LYS A 76 -6.26 -6.28 13.17
CA LYS A 76 -7.15 -5.74 14.21
C LYS A 76 -6.63 -6.04 15.61
N LYS A 77 -6.30 -7.31 15.90
CA LYS A 77 -5.77 -7.74 17.21
C LYS A 77 -4.54 -6.93 17.64
N HIS A 78 -3.62 -6.66 16.71
CA HIS A 78 -2.41 -5.90 16.98
C HIS A 78 -2.54 -4.39 16.77
N HIS A 79 -3.76 -3.89 16.53
CA HIS A 79 -4.06 -2.46 16.39
C HIS A 79 -3.26 -1.79 15.25
N VAL A 80 -3.08 -2.50 14.13
CA VAL A 80 -2.49 -1.94 12.91
C VAL A 80 -3.42 -0.84 12.40
N TYR A 81 -2.84 0.34 12.23
CA TYR A 81 -3.58 1.55 11.96
C TYR A 81 -3.91 1.71 10.48
N VAL A 82 -2.95 1.42 9.59
CA VAL A 82 -3.12 1.46 8.14
C VAL A 82 -2.46 0.23 7.53
N VAL A 83 -3.10 -0.36 6.52
CA VAL A 83 -2.58 -1.48 5.75
C VAL A 83 -2.44 -1.09 4.29
N THR A 84 -1.26 -1.31 3.73
CA THR A 84 -1.00 -1.17 2.30
C THR A 84 -1.13 -2.51 1.61
N LEU A 85 -2.02 -2.62 0.63
CA LEU A 85 -2.17 -3.81 -0.21
C LEU A 85 -1.20 -3.72 -1.37
N VAL A 86 -0.34 -4.73 -1.48
CA VAL A 86 0.72 -4.83 -2.48
C VAL A 86 0.79 -6.29 -3.01
N GLY A 87 1.87 -6.64 -3.70
CA GLY A 87 2.14 -7.97 -4.23
C GLY A 87 2.49 -7.89 -5.72
N GLY A 88 1.82 -8.68 -6.54
CA GLY A 88 1.83 -8.57 -7.99
C GLY A 88 1.02 -7.36 -8.48
N GLU A 89 -0.20 -7.57 -8.96
CA GLU A 89 -1.15 -6.47 -9.24
C GLU A 89 -2.43 -6.61 -8.41
N PRO A 90 -2.57 -5.86 -7.30
CA PRO A 90 -3.75 -5.91 -6.44
C PRO A 90 -5.09 -5.71 -7.15
N MET A 91 -5.14 -4.90 -8.22
CA MET A 91 -6.39 -4.67 -8.97
C MET A 91 -6.85 -5.87 -9.80
N MET A 92 -6.08 -6.97 -9.84
CA MET A 92 -6.54 -8.28 -10.32
C MET A 92 -7.33 -9.07 -9.26
N ARG A 93 -7.22 -8.71 -7.98
CA ARG A 93 -7.95 -9.32 -6.83
C ARG A 93 -8.80 -8.29 -6.10
N GLN A 94 -9.70 -7.66 -6.85
CA GLN A 94 -10.62 -6.64 -6.33
C GLN A 94 -11.56 -7.17 -5.24
N ASP A 95 -11.84 -8.48 -5.25
CA ASP A 95 -12.54 -9.20 -4.18
C ASP A 95 -11.82 -9.04 -2.84
N ILE A 96 -10.49 -9.23 -2.81
CA ILE A 96 -9.70 -9.09 -1.59
C ILE A 96 -9.54 -7.62 -1.19
N VAL A 97 -9.32 -6.72 -2.15
CA VAL A 97 -9.28 -5.27 -1.87
C VAL A 97 -10.57 -4.82 -1.18
N LYS A 98 -11.73 -5.29 -1.65
CA LYS A 98 -13.02 -4.99 -1.04
C LYS A 98 -13.10 -5.53 0.40
N VAL A 99 -12.69 -6.78 0.64
CA VAL A 99 -12.67 -7.36 2.00
C VAL A 99 -11.87 -6.49 2.96
N PHE A 100 -10.68 -6.05 2.55
CA PHE A 100 -9.88 -5.14 3.38
C PHE A 100 -10.58 -3.80 3.63
N CYS A 101 -11.20 -3.20 2.61
CA CYS A 101 -11.90 -1.92 2.77
C CYS A 101 -13.13 -2.04 3.71
N ASP A 102 -13.87 -3.14 3.63
CA ASP A 102 -15.01 -3.42 4.51
C ASP A 102 -14.55 -3.66 5.96
N GLU A 103 -13.49 -4.44 6.15
CA GLU A 103 -13.01 -4.82 7.47
C GLU A 103 -12.18 -3.72 8.15
N MET A 104 -11.47 -2.89 7.39
CA MET A 104 -10.58 -1.82 7.87
C MET A 104 -10.92 -0.49 7.19
N PRO A 105 -12.11 0.08 7.46
CA PRO A 105 -12.58 1.26 6.75
C PRO A 105 -11.67 2.47 6.98
N ARG A 106 -11.37 3.20 5.89
CA ARG A 106 -10.50 4.39 5.85
C ARG A 106 -9.05 4.14 6.25
N ARG A 107 -8.62 2.89 6.25
CA ARG A 107 -7.29 2.47 6.72
C ARG A 107 -6.53 1.64 5.69
N VAL A 108 -7.05 1.53 4.47
CA VAL A 108 -6.48 0.69 3.41
C VAL A 108 -5.98 1.54 2.27
N CYS A 109 -4.72 1.33 1.90
CA CYS A 109 -4.12 1.89 0.70
C CYS A 109 -3.83 0.78 -0.30
N VAL A 110 -3.96 1.04 -1.59
CA VAL A 110 -3.66 0.04 -2.63
C VAL A 110 -2.53 0.55 -3.52
N VAL A 111 -1.43 -0.18 -3.59
CA VAL A 111 -0.37 0.07 -4.57
C VAL A 111 -0.74 -0.65 -5.87
N THR A 112 -0.76 0.06 -6.98
CA THR A 112 -1.15 -0.49 -8.29
C THR A 112 -0.26 0.05 -9.40
N ASN A 113 -0.05 -0.75 -10.44
CA ASN A 113 0.57 -0.29 -11.68
C ASN A 113 -0.37 0.61 -12.50
N GLY A 114 -1.66 0.66 -12.14
CA GLY A 114 -2.66 1.56 -12.72
C GLY A 114 -3.19 1.16 -14.10
N THR A 115 -2.78 0.00 -14.63
CA THR A 115 -3.24 -0.46 -15.95
C THR A 115 -4.62 -1.11 -15.93
N TYR A 116 -5.11 -1.52 -14.76
CA TYR A 116 -6.51 -1.89 -14.53
C TYR A 116 -7.35 -0.67 -14.10
N PRO A 117 -8.67 -0.66 -14.36
CA PRO A 117 -9.56 0.39 -13.88
C PRO A 117 -9.45 0.55 -12.36
N LEU A 118 -9.34 1.80 -11.90
CA LEU A 118 -9.28 2.13 -10.48
C LEU A 118 -10.71 2.13 -9.91
N THR A 119 -11.14 0.98 -9.39
CA THR A 119 -12.48 0.84 -8.78
C THR A 119 -12.64 1.77 -7.58
N ARG A 120 -13.79 2.43 -7.44
CA ARG A 120 -14.08 3.25 -6.26
C ARG A 120 -14.67 2.36 -5.17
N PHE A 121 -13.78 1.73 -4.40
CA PHE A 121 -14.19 0.98 -3.21
C PHE A 121 -14.64 1.95 -2.11
N ASP A 122 -15.78 1.65 -1.50
CA ASP A 122 -16.21 2.34 -0.28
C ASP A 122 -15.14 2.19 0.80
N ASN A 123 -14.91 3.24 1.57
CA ASN A 123 -13.92 3.29 2.65
C ASN A 123 -12.44 3.09 2.25
N LEU A 124 -12.09 3.00 0.97
CA LEU A 124 -10.68 3.00 0.56
C LEU A 124 -10.02 4.33 0.94
N TYR A 125 -8.84 4.28 1.55
CA TYR A 125 -8.12 5.50 1.93
C TYR A 125 -7.51 6.19 0.71
N PHE A 126 -6.65 5.53 -0.06
CA PHE A 126 -6.16 6.03 -1.36
C PHE A 126 -5.46 4.96 -2.22
N TYR A 127 -5.28 5.31 -3.49
CA TYR A 127 -4.43 4.57 -4.43
C TYR A 127 -3.03 5.17 -4.49
N TRP A 128 -2.02 4.29 -4.46
CA TRP A 128 -0.65 4.63 -4.79
C TRP A 128 -0.36 4.10 -6.20
N VAL A 129 -0.49 4.97 -7.19
CA VAL A 129 -0.30 4.61 -8.60
C VAL A 129 1.17 4.76 -8.97
N SER A 130 1.74 3.69 -9.53
CA SER A 130 3.15 3.68 -9.91
C SER A 130 3.39 4.32 -11.28
N LEU A 131 4.22 5.36 -11.35
CA LEU A 131 4.63 6.04 -12.57
C LEU A 131 6.14 6.30 -12.57
N ASP A 132 6.88 5.58 -13.43
CA ASP A 132 8.35 5.63 -13.44
C ASP A 132 8.96 6.63 -14.46
N GLY A 133 8.28 7.71 -14.80
CA GLY A 133 8.81 8.77 -15.67
C GLY A 133 7.86 9.22 -16.78
N THR A 134 8.43 9.79 -17.83
CA THR A 134 7.71 10.16 -19.07
C THR A 134 7.17 8.90 -19.77
N GLU A 135 6.25 9.08 -20.73
CA GLU A 135 5.66 7.94 -21.46
C GLU A 135 6.70 6.98 -22.03
N GLN A 136 7.73 7.50 -22.71
CA GLN A 136 8.79 6.69 -23.28
C GLN A 136 9.57 5.90 -22.21
N VAL A 137 9.93 6.55 -21.10
CA VAL A 137 10.69 5.91 -20.00
C VAL A 137 9.82 4.87 -19.30
N HIS A 138 8.60 5.25 -18.94
CA HIS A 138 7.64 4.38 -18.29
C HIS A 138 7.36 3.11 -19.12
N ASP A 139 7.10 3.26 -20.41
CA ASP A 139 6.84 2.14 -21.31
C ASP A 139 8.06 1.24 -21.51
N SER A 140 9.28 1.81 -21.53
CA SER A 140 10.52 1.01 -21.59
C SER A 140 10.75 0.17 -20.32
N ILE A 141 10.22 0.62 -19.18
CA ILE A 141 10.35 -0.08 -17.90
C ILE A 141 9.22 -1.08 -17.70
N ARG A 142 7.98 -0.68 -17.96
CA ARG A 142 6.75 -1.41 -17.58
C ARG A 142 6.05 -2.11 -18.74
N GLY A 143 6.46 -1.84 -19.97
CA GLY A 143 5.88 -2.37 -21.20
C GLY A 143 5.14 -1.32 -22.01
N LYS A 144 5.14 -1.49 -23.34
CA LYS A 144 4.54 -0.55 -24.29
C LYS A 144 3.04 -0.33 -24.01
N GLY A 145 2.64 0.94 -23.97
CA GLY A 145 1.27 1.39 -23.71
C GLY A 145 0.85 1.36 -22.24
N ALA A 146 1.74 1.01 -21.30
CA ALA A 146 1.44 1.04 -19.87
C ALA A 146 1.14 2.47 -19.40
N TYR A 147 1.93 3.45 -19.83
CA TYR A 147 1.73 4.85 -19.46
C TYR A 147 0.35 5.37 -19.89
N SER A 148 0.00 5.14 -21.16
CA SER A 148 -1.27 5.60 -21.72
C SER A 148 -2.48 4.98 -20.99
N LYS A 149 -2.42 3.68 -20.68
CA LYS A 149 -3.45 2.99 -19.87
C LYS A 149 -3.55 3.57 -18.47
N THR A 150 -2.43 3.74 -17.79
CA THR A 150 -2.38 4.30 -16.43
C THR A 150 -2.93 5.73 -16.41
N LYS A 151 -2.52 6.58 -17.36
CA LYS A 151 -3.04 7.94 -17.51
C LYS A 151 -4.56 7.94 -17.72
N LYS A 152 -5.07 7.09 -18.62
CA LYS A 152 -6.51 6.97 -18.87
C LYS A 152 -7.26 6.61 -17.58
N ASN A 153 -6.84 5.56 -16.88
CA ASN A 153 -7.53 5.08 -15.68
C ASN A 153 -7.49 6.10 -14.54
N VAL A 154 -6.39 6.85 -14.38
CA VAL A 154 -6.30 7.95 -13.41
C VAL A 154 -7.26 9.08 -13.77
N LEU A 155 -7.33 9.48 -15.05
CA LEU A 155 -8.25 10.54 -15.50
C LEU A 155 -9.72 10.11 -15.35
N ASP A 156 -10.04 8.87 -15.69
CA ASP A 156 -11.38 8.32 -15.53
C ASP A 156 -11.77 8.23 -14.05
N TYR A 157 -10.82 7.86 -13.16
CA TYR A 157 -11.03 7.91 -11.72
C TYR A 157 -11.37 9.32 -11.25
N ILE A 158 -10.59 10.34 -11.64
CA ILE A 158 -10.77 11.73 -11.19
C ILE A 158 -12.11 12.33 -11.67
N LYS A 159 -12.56 11.98 -12.88
CA LYS A 159 -13.86 12.43 -13.42
C LYS A 159 -15.07 11.85 -12.68
N GLY A 160 -14.88 10.76 -11.94
CA GLY A 160 -15.95 10.15 -11.16
C GLY A 160 -16.47 11.05 -10.03
N PRO A 161 -17.56 10.65 -9.36
CA PRO A 161 -18.14 11.43 -8.25
C PRO A 161 -17.13 11.68 -7.13
N THR A 162 -17.38 12.67 -6.27
CA THR A 162 -16.54 12.93 -5.09
C THR A 162 -16.43 11.67 -4.24
N ARG A 163 -15.26 11.47 -3.61
CA ARG A 163 -15.05 10.31 -2.73
C ARG A 163 -16.03 10.41 -1.57
N ASN A 164 -16.74 9.32 -1.28
CA ASN A 164 -17.47 9.16 -0.02
C ASN A 164 -16.51 9.37 1.14
#